data_AF-J2ZB54-F1
#
_entry.id   AF-J2ZB54-F1
#
_cell.length_a   1.000
_cell.length_b   1.000
_cell.length_c   1.000
_cell.angle_alpha   90.00
_cell.angle_beta   90.00
_cell.angle_gamma   90.00
#
_symmetry.space_group_name_H-M   'P 1'
#
loop_
_entity.id
_entity.type
_entity.pdbx_description
1 polymer ?
#
loop_
_entity_poly.entity_id
_entity_poly.type
_entity_poly.pdbx_seq_one_letter_code
_entity_poly.pdbx_strand_id
1 'polypeptide(L)' 'MSLGDDTPDKLAYDLAQTNFDAVERDGYRAEWSDDDSAVEVFEVGTDERVAYNAEDLLRAESDVEVRNARDATF' A
#
# COMPACT_ATOMS: atom_id res chain seq x y z
N MET A 1 19.61 -6.76 -10.05
CA MET A 1 18.79 -5.92 -9.15
C MET A 1 17.37 -6.36 -9.38
N SER A 2 16.94 -7.40 -8.66
CA SER A 2 15.59 -7.94 -8.83
C SER A 2 14.63 -7.04 -8.07
N LEU A 3 13.51 -6.70 -8.70
CA LEU A 3 12.33 -6.28 -7.96
C LEU A 3 12.15 -7.31 -6.84
N GLY A 4 12.27 -6.85 -5.60
CA GLY A 4 11.74 -7.60 -4.49
C GLY A 4 10.26 -7.84 -4.78
N ASP A 5 9.77 -8.87 -4.12
CA ASP A 5 8.39 -9.32 -3.98
C ASP A 5 7.46 -8.22 -3.40
N ASP A 6 7.53 -6.99 -3.90
CA ASP A 6 6.82 -5.81 -3.41
C ASP A 6 5.43 -5.73 -4.10
N THR A 7 4.73 -6.87 -4.15
CA THR A 7 3.29 -6.96 -4.49
C THR A 7 2.45 -6.02 -3.62
N PRO A 8 2.64 -5.94 -2.28
CA PRO A 8 1.88 -5.01 -1.46
C PRO A 8 2.12 -3.54 -1.80
N ASP A 9 3.37 -3.14 -2.09
CA ASP A 9 3.72 -1.76 -2.41
C ASP A 9 3.06 -1.28 -3.71
N LYS A 10 3.04 -2.16 -4.72
CA LYS A 10 2.31 -1.88 -5.97
C LYS A 10 0.81 -1.78 -5.74
N LEU A 11 0.26 -2.62 -4.87
CA LEU A 11 -1.17 -2.62 -4.57
C LEU A 11 -1.58 -1.33 -3.84
N ALA A 12 -0.78 -0.91 -2.86
CA ALA A 12 -0.99 0.33 -2.13
C ALA A 12 -0.93 1.55 -3.06
N TYR A 13 0.09 1.58 -3.94
CA TYR A 13 0.24 2.66 -4.91
C TYR A 13 -0.87 2.68 -5.97
N ASP A 14 -1.31 1.51 -6.45
CA ASP A 14 -2.43 1.39 -7.40
C ASP A 14 -3.74 1.88 -6.76
N LEU A 15 -4.01 1.51 -5.50
CA LEU A 15 -5.14 2.04 -4.75
C LEU A 15 -5.06 3.56 -4.62
N ALA A 16 -3.91 4.11 -4.22
CA ALA A 16 -3.71 5.54 -4.04
C ALA A 16 -3.92 6.35 -5.33
N GLN A 17 -3.61 5.76 -6.49
CA GLN A 17 -3.77 6.39 -7.80
C GLN A 17 -5.16 6.19 -8.42
N THR A 18 -6.02 5.39 -7.79
CA THR A 18 -7.38 5.13 -8.26
C THR A 18 -8.40 5.80 -7.35
N ASN A 19 -9.67 5.83 -7.77
CA ASN A 19 -10.79 6.34 -6.95
C ASN A 19 -11.55 5.19 -6.28
N PHE A 20 -10.86 4.08 -5.99
CA PHE A 20 -11.46 2.93 -5.32
C PHE A 20 -11.22 3.02 -3.82
N ASP A 21 -12.21 2.59 -3.03
CA ASP A 21 -12.09 2.48 -1.57
C ASP A 21 -11.22 1.28 -1.15
N ALA A 22 -11.18 0.22 -1.97
CA ALA A 22 -10.34 -0.96 -1.77
C ALA A 22 -10.07 -1.69 -3.08
N VAL A 23 -8.91 -2.34 -3.19
CA VAL A 23 -8.51 -3.19 -4.32
C VAL A 23 -7.93 -4.50 -3.82
N GLU A 24 -8.28 -5.60 -4.48
CA GLU A 24 -7.76 -6.94 -4.17
C GLU A 24 -7.10 -7.52 -5.42
N ARG A 25 -5.88 -8.07 -5.26
CA ARG A 25 -5.14 -8.69 -6.36
C ARG A 25 -4.16 -9.72 -5.82
N ASP A 26 -4.08 -10.85 -6.50
CA ASP A 26 -3.10 -11.91 -6.21
C ASP A 26 -3.14 -12.42 -4.74
N GLY A 27 -4.31 -12.36 -4.11
CA GLY A 27 -4.45 -12.73 -2.69
C GLY A 27 -4.00 -11.65 -1.71
N TYR A 28 -3.69 -10.44 -2.16
CA TYR A 28 -3.49 -9.26 -1.32
C TYR A 28 -4.68 -8.32 -1.47
N ARG A 29 -5.01 -7.63 -0.39
CA ARG A 29 -6.06 -6.60 -0.37
C ARG A 29 -5.49 -5.33 0.21
N ALA A 30 -5.58 -4.25 -0.56
CA ALA A 30 -5.28 -2.89 -0.14
C ALA A 30 -6.60 -2.17 0.10
N GLU A 31 -6.73 -1.51 1.24
CA GLU A 31 -7.88 -0.66 1.55
C GLU A 31 -7.44 0.61 2.25
N TRP A 32 -8.23 1.67 2.07
CA TRP A 32 -8.05 2.90 2.82
C TRP A 32 -8.45 2.69 4.26
N SER A 33 -7.68 3.27 5.18
CA SER A 33 -8.06 3.32 6.59
C SER A 33 -9.29 4.22 6.79
N ASP A 34 -9.99 4.08 7.91
CA ASP A 34 -11.23 4.81 8.22
C ASP A 34 -11.12 6.35 8.12
N ASP A 35 -9.91 6.90 8.23
CA ASP A 35 -9.61 8.34 8.16
C ASP A 35 -9.02 8.78 6.82
N ASP A 36 -8.91 7.88 5.82
CA ASP A 36 -8.24 8.10 4.53
C ASP A 36 -6.77 8.57 4.63
N SER A 37 -6.18 8.49 5.83
CA SER A 37 -4.81 8.93 6.11
C SER A 37 -3.75 7.87 5.79
N ALA A 38 -4.17 6.61 5.60
CA ALA A 38 -3.28 5.49 5.32
C ALA A 38 -3.94 4.45 4.42
N VAL A 39 -3.13 3.69 3.69
CA VAL A 39 -3.53 2.51 2.93
C VAL A 39 -2.97 1.27 3.62
N GLU A 40 -3.85 0.35 4.00
CA GLU A 40 -3.50 -0.89 4.66
C GLU A 40 -3.57 -2.04 3.65
N VAL A 41 -2.44 -2.71 3.44
CA VAL A 41 -2.35 -3.89 2.57
C VAL A 41 -2.15 -5.13 3.41
N PHE A 42 -3.04 -6.09 3.28
CA PHE A 42 -2.95 -7.36 3.98
C PHE A 42 -3.10 -8.53 3.02
N GLU A 43 -2.43 -9.63 3.34
CA GLU A 43 -2.54 -10.87 2.57
C GLU A 43 -3.75 -11.68 3.05
N VAL A 44 -4.63 -12.02 2.12
CA VAL A 44 -5.85 -12.78 2.35
C VAL A 44 -5.49 -14.21 2.75
N GLY A 45 -5.64 -14.50 4.05
CA GLY A 45 -5.36 -15.80 4.63
C GLY A 45 -4.19 -15.80 5.61
N THR A 46 -3.49 -14.68 5.76
CA THR A 46 -2.50 -14.48 6.83
C THR A 46 -2.86 -13.25 7.68
N ASP A 47 -2.20 -13.09 8.82
CA ASP A 47 -2.36 -11.91 9.69
C ASP A 47 -1.31 -10.83 9.37
N GLU A 48 -0.61 -10.97 8.25
CA GLU A 48 0.41 -10.03 7.82
C GLU A 48 -0.27 -8.83 7.16
N ARG A 49 -0.05 -7.66 7.75
CA ARG A 49 -0.57 -6.38 7.30
C ARG A 49 0.54 -5.36 7.23
N VAL A 50 0.52 -4.54 6.21
CA VAL A 50 1.49 -3.50 5.95
C VAL A 50 0.71 -2.21 5.74
N ALA A 51 0.94 -1.22 6.60
CA ALA A 51 0.33 0.09 6.46
C ALA A 51 1.27 1.03 5.70
N TYR A 52 0.68 1.88 4.89
CA TYR A 52 1.37 2.88 4.08
C TYR A 52 0.76 4.25 4.34
N ASN A 53 1.58 5.28 4.53
CA ASN A 53 1.07 6.65 4.62
C ASN A 53 0.50 7.10 3.27
N ALA A 54 -0.75 7.52 3.25
CA ALA A 54 -1.42 7.91 2.01
C ALA A 54 -0.84 9.19 1.40
N GLU A 55 -0.50 10.19 2.22
CA GLU A 55 0.09 11.44 1.73
C GLU A 55 1.44 11.20 1.05
N ASP A 56 2.26 10.30 1.62
CA ASP A 56 3.52 9.88 1.02
C ASP A 56 3.29 9.06 -0.26
N LEU A 57 2.30 8.15 -0.28
CA LEU A 57 1.96 7.39 -1.49
C LEU A 57 1.49 8.28 -2.64
N LEU A 58 0.63 9.26 -2.35
CA LEU A 58 0.10 10.22 -3.33
C LEU A 58 1.19 11.15 -3.85
N ARG A 59 2.25 11.38 -3.07
CA ARG A 59 3.42 12.17 -3.46
C ARG A 59 4.53 11.33 -4.09
N ALA A 60 4.52 10.02 -3.91
CA ALA A 60 5.58 9.15 -4.38
C ALA A 60 5.68 9.18 -5.91
N GLU A 61 6.84 9.58 -6.41
CA GLU A 61 7.17 9.57 -7.84
C GLU A 61 8.06 8.35 -8.19
N SER A 62 8.48 7.58 -7.19
CA SER A 62 9.38 6.43 -7.35
C SER A 62 9.14 5.31 -6.33
N ASP A 63 9.51 4.08 -6.68
CA ASP A 63 9.37 2.88 -5.81
C ASP A 63 10.07 3.04 -4.45
N VAL A 64 11.14 3.84 -4.38
CA VAL A 64 11.85 4.14 -3.13
C VAL A 64 10.96 4.97 -2.19
N GLU A 65 10.14 5.87 -2.71
CA GLU A 65 9.27 6.72 -1.90
C GLU A 65 8.06 5.94 -1.39
N VAL A 66 7.50 5.05 -2.21
CA VAL A 66 6.47 4.08 -1.78
C VAL A 66 6.99 3.22 -0.62
N ARG A 67 8.25 2.77 -0.71
CA ARG A 67 8.90 2.03 0.39
C ARG A 67 9.17 2.87 1.63
N ASN A 68 9.37 4.18 1.51
CA ASN A 68 9.45 5.06 2.68
C ASN A 68 8.07 5.25 3.32
N ALA A 69 7.00 5.30 2.52
CA ALA A 69 5.62 5.40 3.02
C ALA A 69 5.23 4.18 3.88
N ARG A 70 5.84 3.01 3.63
CA ARG A 70 5.65 1.76 4.40
C ARG A 70 6.12 1.84 5.86
N ASP A 71 7.08 2.72 6.17
CA ASP A 71 7.69 2.83 7.51
C ASP A 71 7.01 3.91 8.37
N ALA A 72 5.75 4.26 8.04
CA ALA A 72 4.96 5.12 8.89
C ALA A 72 4.65 4.38 10.20
N THR A 73 5.51 4.58 11.20
CA THR A 73 5.24 4.18 12.58
C THR A 73 4.11 5.07 13.09
N PHE A 74 2.89 4.56 13.11
CA PHE A 74 1.70 5.21 13.68
C PHE A 74 1.61 5.00 15.19
#